data_AF-A0A350T7F1-F1
#
_entry.id   AF-A0A350T7F1-F1
#
_cell.length_a   1.000
_cell.length_b   1.000
_cell.length_c   1.000
_cell.angle_alpha   90.00
_cell.angle_beta   90.00
_cell.angle_gamma   90.00
#
_symmetry.space_group_name_H-M   'P 1'
#
loop_
_entity.id
_entity.type
_entity.pdbx_description
1 polymer ?
#
loop_
_entity_poly.entity_id
_entity_poly.type
_entity_poly.pdbx_seq_one_letter_code
_entity_poly.pdbx_strand_id
1 'polypeptide(L)'
;ADPERVVTVPNGVGDEMRPLGADEVAAFRARQGLTGPTLLFLGTLQPRKNLETLLRAWARTAGETGWQLVVAGAAGWHHEPIFDLARELGIADAVRFVGFVPPEDLPLWHNA
;
A
#
# COMPACT_ATOMS: atom_id res chain seq x y z
N ALA A 1 -1.45 -20.57 -30.16
CA ALA A 1 -0.75 -19.40 -30.72
C ALA A 1 0.69 -19.82 -30.98
N ASP A 2 1.31 -19.33 -32.05
CA ASP A 2 2.74 -19.56 -32.35
C ASP A 2 3.59 -18.79 -31.31
N PRO A 3 4.36 -19.48 -30.44
CA PRO A 3 5.16 -18.83 -29.41
C PRO A 3 6.18 -17.85 -29.97
N GLU A 4 6.68 -18.05 -31.20
CA GLU A 4 7.67 -17.16 -31.82
C GLU A 4 7.10 -15.79 -32.19
N ARG A 5 5.76 -15.64 -32.15
CA ARG A 5 5.05 -14.39 -32.43
C ARG A 5 4.52 -13.70 -31.18
N VAL A 6 4.82 -14.21 -29.99
CA VAL A 6 4.43 -13.62 -28.72
C VAL A 6 5.60 -12.82 -28.16
N VAL A 7 5.37 -11.53 -27.92
CA VAL A 7 6.36 -10.65 -27.28
C VAL A 7 5.76 -10.03 -26.03
N THR A 8 6.57 -9.91 -24.98
CA THR A 8 6.17 -9.21 -23.75
C THR A 8 6.42 -7.73 -23.94
N VAL A 9 5.38 -6.92 -23.77
CA VAL A 9 5.50 -5.45 -23.73
C VAL A 9 5.27 -5.01 -22.29
N PRO A 10 6.28 -4.45 -21.60
CA PRO A 10 6.10 -3.91 -20.26
C PRO A 10 5.10 -2.75 -20.24
N ASN A 11 4.31 -2.66 -19.16
CA ASN A 11 3.40 -1.54 -18.97
C ASN A 11 4.18 -0.25 -18.65
N GLY A 12 3.69 0.88 -19.14
CA GLY A 12 4.16 2.21 -18.76
C GLY A 12 3.54 2.72 -17.46
N VAL A 13 3.97 3.92 -17.06
CA VAL A 13 3.41 4.70 -15.94
C VAL A 13 2.86 6.00 -16.52
N GLY A 14 1.68 6.44 -16.07
CA GLY A 14 1.04 7.66 -16.57
C GLY A 14 1.68 8.94 -16.03
N ASP A 15 1.50 10.05 -16.76
CA ASP A 15 2.10 11.36 -16.44
C ASP A 15 1.60 11.95 -15.11
N GLU A 16 0.44 11.48 -14.63
CA GLU A 16 -0.11 11.85 -13.33
C GLU A 16 0.77 11.39 -12.16
N MET A 17 1.57 10.33 -12.35
CA MET A 17 2.47 9.78 -11.33
C MET A 17 3.77 10.57 -11.27
N ARG A 18 3.67 11.79 -10.74
CA ARG A 18 4.78 12.73 -10.58
C ARG A 18 4.85 13.28 -9.15
N PRO A 19 5.99 13.87 -8.75
CA PRO A 19 6.07 14.61 -7.50
C PRO A 19 5.02 15.73 -7.45
N LEU A 20 4.31 15.82 -6.34
CA LEU A 20 3.31 16.86 -6.07
C LEU A 20 3.90 17.99 -5.22
N GLY A 21 3.18 19.12 -5.15
CA GLY A 21 3.59 20.27 -4.36
C GLY A 21 3.52 19.97 -2.85
N ALA A 22 4.47 20.51 -2.07
CA ALA A 22 4.56 20.25 -0.64
C ALA A 22 3.27 20.60 0.12
N ASP A 23 2.60 21.69 -0.24
CA ASP A 23 1.35 22.12 0.41
C ASP A 23 0.18 21.15 0.13
N GLU A 24 0.10 20.62 -1.09
CA GLU A 24 -0.91 19.64 -1.48
C GLU A 24 -0.72 18.32 -0.72
N VAL A 25 0.53 17.85 -0.64
CA VAL A 25 0.92 16.67 0.12
C VAL A 25 0.66 16.86 1.61
N ALA A 26 1.04 18.00 2.18
CA ALA A 26 0.80 18.33 3.58
C ALA A 26 -0.71 18.35 3.92
N ALA A 27 -1.52 18.96 3.04
CA ALA A 27 -2.97 18.97 3.20
C ALA A 27 -3.56 17.56 3.14
N PHE A 28 -3.08 16.70 2.25
CA PHE A 28 -3.51 15.31 2.18
C PHE A 28 -3.10 14.51 3.42
N ARG A 29 -1.83 14.61 3.84
CA ARG A 29 -1.31 13.99 5.07
C ARG A 29 -2.14 14.39 6.28
N ALA A 30 -2.50 15.67 6.41
CA ALA A 30 -3.36 16.15 7.49
C ALA A 30 -4.78 15.55 7.43
N ARG A 31 -5.42 15.51 6.24
CA ARG A 31 -6.74 14.89 6.06
C ARG A 31 -6.74 13.40 6.40
N GLN A 32 -5.63 12.71 6.07
CA GLN A 32 -5.45 11.32 6.44
C GLN A 32 -5.02 11.17 7.90
N GLY A 33 -4.44 12.16 8.58
CA GLY A 33 -3.86 11.97 9.91
C GLY A 33 -2.53 11.20 9.89
N LEU A 34 -1.73 11.41 8.84
CA LEU A 34 -0.36 10.90 8.73
C LEU A 34 0.59 11.89 9.40
N THR A 35 1.11 11.53 10.57
CA THR A 35 1.89 12.42 11.43
C THR A 35 3.38 12.14 11.37
N GLY A 36 3.79 10.99 10.84
CA GLY A 36 5.19 10.59 10.74
C GLY A 36 5.57 10.00 9.37
N PRO A 37 6.76 9.40 9.28
CA PRO A 37 7.17 8.65 8.11
C PRO A 37 6.17 7.54 7.83
N THR A 38 5.79 7.36 6.56
CA THR A 38 4.80 6.36 6.15
C THR A 38 5.46 5.27 5.33
N LEU A 39 5.22 4.02 5.70
CA LEU A 39 5.49 2.85 4.88
C LEU A 39 4.19 2.51 4.15
N LEU A 40 4.17 2.71 2.83
CA LEU A 40 2.99 2.46 2.01
C LEU A 40 3.07 1.09 1.33
N PHE A 41 2.00 0.31 1.47
CA PHE A 41 1.64 -0.76 0.55
C PHE A 41 0.41 -0.32 -0.25
N LEU A 42 0.46 -0.43 -1.58
CA LEU A 42 -0.63 -0.07 -2.48
C LEU A 42 -0.92 -1.19 -3.48
N GLY A 43 -2.14 -1.73 -3.43
CA GLY A 43 -2.64 -2.71 -4.39
C GLY A 43 -3.76 -3.59 -3.82
N THR A 44 -4.51 -4.24 -4.71
CA THR A 44 -5.59 -5.17 -4.31
C THR A 44 -5.10 -6.21 -3.30
N LEU A 45 -5.82 -6.38 -2.19
CA LEU A 45 -5.45 -7.28 -1.11
C LEU A 45 -5.78 -8.71 -1.51
N GLN A 46 -4.75 -9.48 -1.90
CA GLN A 46 -4.91 -10.88 -2.32
C GLN A 46 -3.56 -11.62 -2.26
N PRO A 47 -3.54 -12.96 -2.20
CA PRO A 47 -2.33 -13.75 -1.93
C PRO A 47 -1.13 -13.44 -2.84
N ARG A 48 -1.36 -13.23 -4.14
CA ARG A 48 -0.26 -12.92 -5.09
C ARG A 48 0.49 -11.61 -4.81
N LYS A 49 -0.01 -10.76 -3.91
CA LYS A 49 0.68 -9.54 -3.49
C LYS A 49 1.62 -9.75 -2.31
N ASN A 50 1.60 -10.94 -1.70
CA ASN A 50 2.48 -11.32 -0.61
C ASN A 50 2.50 -10.32 0.56
N LEU A 51 1.33 -9.78 0.91
CA LEU A 51 1.18 -8.84 2.03
C LEU A 51 1.51 -9.51 3.38
N GLU A 52 1.35 -10.83 3.48
CA GLU A 52 1.78 -11.61 4.63
C GLU A 52 3.26 -11.38 5.00
N THR A 53 4.16 -11.37 4.01
CA THR A 53 5.59 -11.14 4.26
C THR A 53 5.83 -9.75 4.86
N LEU A 54 5.13 -8.73 4.35
CA LEU A 54 5.22 -7.37 4.88
C LEU A 54 4.70 -7.30 6.32
N LEU A 55 3.57 -7.93 6.63
CA LEU A 55 3.00 -7.93 7.99
C LEU A 55 3.93 -8.61 8.99
N ARG A 56 4.52 -9.76 8.62
CA ARG A 56 5.50 -10.47 9.47
C ARG A 56 6.77 -9.63 9.70
N ALA A 57 7.24 -8.91 8.69
CA ALA A 57 8.37 -8.01 8.83
C ALA A 57 8.02 -6.81 9.74
N TRP A 58 6.86 -6.20 9.53
CA TRP A 58 6.37 -5.08 10.32
C TRP A 58 6.22 -5.42 11.80
N ALA A 59 5.68 -6.60 12.12
CA ALA A 59 5.55 -7.08 13.50
C ALA A 59 6.89 -7.13 14.27
N ARG A 60 8.01 -7.25 13.55
CA ARG A 60 9.34 -7.29 14.15
C ARG A 60 9.98 -5.92 14.32
N THR A 61 9.50 -4.88 13.64
CA THR A 61 10.18 -3.58 13.54
C THR A 61 9.31 -2.39 13.93
N ALA A 62 7.99 -2.55 14.05
CA ALA A 62 7.04 -1.45 14.28
C ALA A 62 7.41 -0.58 15.50
N GLY A 63 7.86 -1.20 16.60
CA GLY A 63 8.23 -0.50 17.84
C GLY A 63 9.54 0.28 17.79
N GLU A 64 10.39 0.06 16.78
CA GLU A 64 11.74 0.65 16.70
C GLU A 64 11.83 1.79 15.68
N THR A 65 10.95 1.78 14.67
CA THR A 65 11.09 2.68 13.52
C THR A 65 10.51 4.07 13.76
N GLY A 66 9.41 4.18 14.50
CA GLY A 66 8.59 5.40 14.54
C GLY A 66 7.80 5.68 13.24
N TRP A 67 7.71 4.69 12.35
CA TRP A 67 6.97 4.78 11.08
C TRP A 67 5.52 4.30 11.27
N GLN A 68 4.67 4.64 10.30
CA GLN A 68 3.29 4.16 10.21
C GLN A 68 3.15 3.25 8.99
N LEU A 69 2.65 2.02 9.15
CA LEU A 69 2.31 1.16 8.02
C LEU A 69 0.88 1.45 7.53
N VAL A 70 0.78 1.90 6.28
CA VAL A 70 -0.49 2.07 5.56
C VAL A 70 -0.64 0.98 4.51
N VAL A 71 -1.75 0.27 4.55
CA VAL A 71 -2.14 -0.75 3.58
C VAL A 71 -3.37 -0.24 2.82
N ALA A 72 -3.16 0.09 1.56
CA ALA A 72 -4.15 0.67 0.67
C ALA A 72 -4.49 -0.28 -0.49
N GLY A 73 -5.78 -0.52 -0.70
CA GLY A 73 -6.29 -1.37 -1.77
C GLY A 73 -7.64 -2.00 -1.44
N ALA A 74 -8.42 -2.28 -2.48
CA ALA A 74 -9.65 -3.04 -2.34
C ALA A 74 -9.36 -4.49 -1.91
N ALA A 75 -10.30 -5.08 -1.17
CA ALA A 75 -10.33 -6.51 -0.91
C ALA A 75 -10.40 -7.28 -2.22
N GLY A 76 -9.44 -8.18 -2.45
CA GLY A 76 -9.43 -9.11 -3.56
C GLY A 76 -9.87 -10.50 -3.14
N TRP A 77 -9.57 -11.49 -3.97
CA TRP A 77 -9.83 -12.88 -3.65
C TRP A 77 -8.95 -13.34 -2.47
N HIS A 78 -9.53 -14.09 -1.54
CA HIS A 78 -8.84 -14.68 -0.39
C HIS A 78 -8.02 -13.65 0.42
N HIS A 79 -8.66 -12.55 0.79
CA HIS A 79 -8.04 -11.45 1.53
C HIS A 79 -8.15 -11.62 3.04
N GLU A 80 -9.09 -12.44 3.51
CA GLU A 80 -9.38 -12.68 4.92
C GLU A 80 -8.11 -13.06 5.73
N PRO A 81 -7.22 -13.96 5.23
CA PRO A 81 -6.00 -14.33 5.94
C PRO A 81 -5.04 -13.16 6.23
N ILE A 82 -5.11 -12.07 5.46
CA ILE A 82 -4.28 -10.87 5.69
C ILE A 82 -4.69 -10.21 7.00
N PHE A 83 -5.99 -10.07 7.23
CA PHE A 83 -6.54 -9.44 8.44
C PHE A 83 -6.42 -10.38 9.65
N ASP A 84 -6.60 -11.70 9.44
CA ASP A 84 -6.34 -12.71 10.46
C ASP A 84 -4.88 -12.64 10.94
N LEU A 85 -3.93 -12.63 10.02
CA LEU A 85 -2.52 -12.57 10.35
C LEU A 85 -2.15 -11.30 11.12
N ALA A 86 -2.70 -10.14 10.76
CA ALA A 86 -2.45 -8.89 11.49
C ALA A 86 -2.93 -8.99 12.95
N ARG A 87 -4.06 -9.66 13.20
CA ARG A 87 -4.58 -9.95 14.55
C ARG A 87 -3.69 -10.96 15.29
N GLU A 88 -3.33 -12.06 14.64
CA GLU A 88 -2.47 -13.10 15.22
C GLU A 88 -1.09 -12.57 15.63
N LEU A 89 -0.53 -11.66 14.84
CA LEU A 89 0.74 -10.98 15.12
C LEU A 89 0.61 -9.86 16.17
N GLY A 90 -0.61 -9.54 16.63
CA GLY A 90 -0.84 -8.46 17.61
C GLY A 90 -0.58 -7.05 17.07
N ILE A 91 -0.63 -6.86 15.75
CA ILE A 91 -0.34 -5.57 15.08
C ILE A 91 -1.56 -4.95 14.40
N ALA A 92 -2.77 -5.47 14.63
CA ALA A 92 -3.98 -4.97 13.98
C ALA A 92 -4.17 -3.45 14.17
N ASP A 93 -3.85 -2.92 15.35
CA ASP A 93 -3.92 -1.48 15.65
C ASP A 93 -2.69 -0.69 15.18
N ALA A 94 -1.60 -1.38 14.82
CA ALA A 94 -0.36 -0.81 14.30
C ALA A 94 -0.30 -0.83 12.76
N VAL A 95 -1.36 -1.27 12.10
CA VAL A 95 -1.51 -1.28 10.64
C VAL A 95 -2.77 -0.53 10.25
N ARG A 96 -2.62 0.47 9.39
CA ARG A 96 -3.75 1.23 8.90
C ARG A 96 -4.24 0.69 7.56
N PHE A 97 -5.35 -0.02 7.58
CA PHE A 97 -6.05 -0.44 6.37
C PHE A 97 -7.00 0.66 5.89
N VAL A 98 -6.77 1.21 4.70
CA VAL A 98 -7.56 2.34 4.17
C VAL A 98 -8.55 1.96 3.07
N GLY A 99 -8.54 0.69 2.64
CA GLY A 99 -9.46 0.19 1.62
C GLY A 99 -9.14 0.69 0.22
N PHE A 100 -10.14 0.70 -0.66
CA PHE A 100 -9.97 1.10 -2.06
C PHE A 100 -9.49 2.54 -2.18
N VAL A 101 -8.49 2.76 -3.03
CA VAL A 101 -7.97 4.08 -3.40
C VAL A 101 -8.32 4.33 -4.86
N PRO A 102 -9.04 5.42 -5.17
CA PRO A 102 -9.38 5.74 -6.54
C PRO A 102 -8.13 6.22 -7.32
N PRO A 103 -8.08 6.04 -8.65
CA PRO A 103 -6.91 6.38 -9.46
C PRO A 103 -6.37 7.80 -9.27
N GLU A 104 -7.27 8.78 -9.11
CA GLU A 104 -6.94 10.18 -8.89
C GLU A 104 -6.19 10.45 -7.59
N ASP A 105 -6.34 9.58 -6.59
CA ASP A 105 -5.67 9.70 -5.30
C ASP A 105 -4.32 8.96 -5.26
N LEU A 106 -3.99 8.13 -6.26
CA LEU A 106 -2.74 7.36 -6.28
C LEU A 106 -1.51 8.28 -6.17
N PRO A 107 -1.41 9.39 -6.92
CA PRO A 107 -0.28 10.31 -6.77
C PRO A 107 -0.19 10.88 -5.34
N LEU A 108 -1.31 11.19 -4.70
CA LEU A 108 -1.33 11.71 -3.33
C LEU A 108 -0.78 10.69 -2.33
N TRP A 109 -1.22 9.43 -2.40
CA TRP A 109 -0.69 8.37 -1.53
C TRP A 109 0.80 8.11 -1.76
N HIS A 110 1.27 8.13 -3.00
CA HIS A 110 2.69 7.93 -3.31
C HIS A 110 3.60 9.08 -2.86
N ASN A 111 3.06 10.30 -2.77
CA ASN A 111 3.80 11.48 -2.33
C ASN A 111 3.70 11.72 -0.81
N ALA A 112 2.73 11.12 -0.13
CA ALA A 112 2.46 11.28 1.30
C ALA A 112 3.48 10.53 2.16
#